data_AF-A0AAV2STS5-F1
#
_entry.id   AF-A0AAV2STS5-F1
#
_cell.length_a   1.000
_cell.length_b   1.000
_cell.length_c   1.000
_cell.angle_alpha   90.00
_cell.angle_beta   90.00
_cell.angle_gamma   90.00
#
_symmetry.space_group_name_H-M   'P 1'
#
loop_
_entity.id
_entity.type
_entity.pdbx_description
1 polymer ?
#
loop_
_entity_poly.entity_id
_entity_poly.type
_entity_poly.pdbx_seq_one_letter_code
_entity_poly.pdbx_strand_id
1 'polypeptide(L)'
;MSKDDIILAASGDIGGPMIFSWPKGPDKLLLLAHSASQRFSIENGGENGEGGGGGGGGGGGEDVELESAENLLGRLKKQYHMMERNRRQYSDETHALLTKQRKIFGDLQKEKSTLESTVKACTTVHNEQKDQNTINTLSSTLDRQEKYEELIEQEKDKITDLDTTITALERKLRESRKRIPSARQLEARRQAAIQANKALQNRIQQATVRLNAVLSDNRVLRSTLENLLKERDKFILQAQRLEKLLQTTVRRKNDVMDQVTKAYAERDEAQTKMKSMRERSVRDTQLYTHELKKLQRALDHQHHLRAFVATISAGEDDDTARNKKEGDSVERGGPEQSLAGYRMALMHLREMGGEDAEETIVSNYLQAENDNYTLFSYISDLNNEVTGLLAEVRQLRVDIDSTKGQGEKEEKDTQRTMTTMQNDVEETKEAVITLRNELQMAENTLTDMKTSTQELFDLLQCDPTPVIAIVV
;
A
#
# COMPACT_ATOMS: atom_id res chain seq x y z
N MET A 1 -2.63 35.49 -17.34
CA MET A 1 -2.52 36.93 -16.99
C MET A 1 -1.27 37.08 -16.13
N SER A 2 -0.34 38.03 -16.25
CA SER A 2 -0.03 39.10 -17.24
C SER A 2 1.31 39.77 -16.80
N LYS A 3 2.20 40.31 -17.65
CA LYS A 3 2.43 40.25 -19.11
C LYS A 3 3.83 40.87 -19.42
N ASP A 4 4.34 40.68 -20.65
CA ASP A 4 5.22 41.59 -21.43
C ASP A 4 6.72 41.87 -21.09
N ASP A 5 7.42 42.21 -22.19
CA ASP A 5 8.71 42.92 -22.41
C ASP A 5 10.04 42.28 -21.92
N ILE A 6 11.05 41.92 -22.75
CA ILE A 6 11.58 42.34 -24.08
C ILE A 6 12.48 43.60 -24.05
N ILE A 7 13.54 43.58 -24.87
CA ILE A 7 14.53 44.65 -25.22
C ILE A 7 15.75 44.70 -24.25
N LEU A 8 17.01 44.32 -24.56
CA LEU A 8 17.95 44.47 -25.71
C LEU A 8 18.92 45.68 -25.53
N ALA A 9 20.21 45.46 -25.87
CA ALA A 9 21.27 46.44 -26.20
C ALA A 9 22.42 46.73 -25.19
N ALA A 10 23.63 46.35 -25.64
CA ALA A 10 24.80 47.21 -25.87
C ALA A 10 25.92 47.46 -24.82
N SER A 11 27.13 47.08 -25.25
CA SER A 11 28.41 47.82 -25.24
C SER A 11 29.15 48.19 -23.94
N GLY A 12 30.48 47.98 -23.95
CA GLY A 12 31.42 48.48 -22.94
C GLY A 12 32.83 47.89 -23.12
N ASP A 13 33.66 48.50 -23.98
CA ASP A 13 35.07 48.14 -24.20
C ASP A 13 35.97 48.43 -22.97
N ILE A 14 37.19 47.83 -22.98
CA ILE A 14 38.52 48.50 -22.95
C ILE A 14 39.60 47.51 -22.44
N GLY A 15 40.74 47.40 -23.14
CA GLY A 15 42.00 46.95 -22.53
C GLY A 15 42.91 45.99 -23.33
N GLY A 16 43.60 46.47 -24.36
CA GLY A 16 44.90 45.90 -24.78
C GLY A 16 46.05 46.43 -23.88
N PRO A 17 47.36 46.23 -24.20
CA PRO A 17 47.92 45.96 -25.54
C PRO A 17 49.20 45.04 -25.60
N MET A 18 49.84 45.01 -26.80
CA MET A 18 51.27 44.71 -27.08
C MET A 18 51.78 43.23 -27.09
N ILE A 19 52.70 42.77 -27.98
CA ILE A 19 53.30 43.32 -29.24
C ILE A 19 54.02 42.19 -30.07
N PHE A 20 53.98 42.28 -31.42
CA PHE A 20 54.90 41.67 -32.45
C PHE A 20 55.01 40.12 -32.56
N SER A 21 55.41 39.51 -33.69
CA SER A 21 55.96 40.01 -34.98
C SER A 21 55.51 39.23 -36.23
N TRP A 22 55.45 39.94 -37.38
CA TRP A 22 55.28 39.46 -38.76
C TRP A 22 56.58 38.78 -39.31
N PRO A 23 56.58 37.95 -40.40
CA PRO A 23 56.38 38.48 -41.77
C PRO A 23 55.84 37.58 -42.93
N LYS A 24 55.12 38.26 -43.85
CA LYS A 24 55.13 38.15 -45.33
C LYS A 24 54.43 36.97 -46.03
N GLY A 25 53.48 37.32 -46.92
CA GLY A 25 53.14 36.53 -48.12
C GLY A 25 54.15 36.73 -49.27
N PRO A 26 53.80 36.37 -50.52
CA PRO A 26 52.98 37.31 -51.29
C PRO A 26 51.96 36.69 -52.27
N ASP A 27 50.86 37.42 -52.49
CA ASP A 27 50.17 37.47 -53.79
C ASP A 27 50.76 38.61 -54.64
N LYS A 28 50.98 38.34 -55.94
CA LYS A 28 50.93 39.25 -57.12
C LYS A 28 51.51 38.51 -58.34
N LEU A 29 50.74 38.28 -59.41
CA LEU A 29 50.45 39.21 -60.52
C LEU A 29 51.67 39.67 -61.33
N LEU A 30 51.77 39.16 -62.57
CA LEU A 30 52.36 39.70 -63.81
C LEU A 30 52.15 38.56 -64.84
N LEU A 31 51.32 38.59 -65.88
CA LEU A 31 50.95 39.62 -66.88
C LEU A 31 52.10 40.02 -67.82
N LEU A 32 51.99 39.53 -69.06
CA LEU A 32 52.60 39.95 -70.35
C LEU A 32 54.02 40.58 -70.35
N ALA A 33 54.94 39.99 -71.11
CA ALA A 33 55.31 40.45 -72.48
C ALA A 33 56.76 40.09 -72.90
N HIS A 34 56.90 39.80 -74.20
CA HIS A 34 58.06 40.04 -75.07
C HIS A 34 59.38 39.25 -74.86
N SER A 35 59.55 38.23 -75.70
CA SER A 35 60.52 38.30 -76.82
C SER A 35 59.95 37.52 -78.01
N ALA A 36 59.32 38.18 -78.97
CA ALA A 36 59.97 38.73 -80.16
C ALA A 36 60.53 37.64 -81.11
N SER A 37 59.64 36.93 -81.80
CA SER A 37 59.96 36.28 -83.08
C SER A 37 59.56 37.24 -84.21
N GLN A 38 60.55 37.89 -84.84
CA GLN A 38 60.56 38.43 -86.22
C GLN A 38 61.64 39.51 -86.39
N ARG A 39 62.53 39.27 -87.36
CA ARG A 39 63.12 40.18 -88.38
C ARG A 39 64.51 39.61 -88.72
N PHE A 40 64.79 39.14 -89.93
CA PHE A 40 64.73 39.84 -91.22
C PHE A 40 65.73 41.00 -91.27
N SER A 41 66.91 40.70 -91.83
CA SER A 41 67.84 41.67 -92.39
C SER A 41 68.14 41.27 -93.83
N ILE A 42 67.19 41.54 -94.72
CA ILE A 42 67.51 41.95 -96.08
C ILE A 42 67.34 43.47 -96.06
N GLU A 43 68.45 44.19 -96.18
CA GLU A 43 68.60 45.53 -96.77
C GLU A 43 70.13 45.74 -96.87
N ASN A 44 70.73 45.86 -98.06
CA ASN A 44 70.59 46.90 -99.10
C ASN A 44 71.53 48.08 -98.87
N GLY A 45 71.98 48.67 -99.98
CA GLY A 45 72.92 49.78 -99.98
C GLY A 45 74.35 49.29 -99.75
N GLY A 46 75.27 49.35 -100.70
CA GLY A 46 75.25 50.09 -101.95
C GLY A 46 76.52 50.94 -102.02
N GLU A 47 77.12 50.91 -103.21
CA GLU A 47 77.77 52.05 -103.88
C GLU A 47 79.00 52.72 -103.21
N ASN A 48 79.81 53.32 -104.09
CA ASN A 48 81.14 53.91 -103.82
C ASN A 48 82.26 52.88 -103.56
N GLY A 49 83.49 53.03 -104.07
CA GLY A 49 83.97 53.92 -105.13
C GLY A 49 83.85 53.27 -106.52
N GLU A 50 83.74 54.03 -107.62
CA GLU A 50 84.79 54.94 -108.10
C GLU A 50 86.13 54.21 -108.20
N GLY A 51 86.62 53.94 -109.41
CA GLY A 51 87.35 54.93 -110.19
C GLY A 51 88.79 54.43 -110.30
N GLY A 52 89.50 54.54 -111.41
CA GLY A 52 89.30 55.46 -112.52
C GLY A 52 90.61 56.19 -112.74
N GLY A 53 91.29 55.87 -113.84
CA GLY A 53 92.31 56.72 -114.46
C GLY A 53 93.68 56.86 -113.79
N GLY A 54 94.70 56.98 -114.64
CA GLY A 54 95.63 58.10 -114.49
C GLY A 54 97.12 57.79 -114.69
N GLY A 55 97.71 58.37 -115.73
CA GLY A 55 99.16 58.41 -115.98
C GLY A 55 99.69 57.18 -116.75
N GLY A 56 100.12 57.24 -118.02
CA GLY A 56 100.47 58.38 -118.89
C GLY A 56 101.99 58.42 -119.13
N GLY A 57 102.53 58.89 -120.27
CA GLY A 57 101.92 59.30 -121.55
C GLY A 57 102.06 58.22 -122.67
N GLY A 58 101.75 58.46 -123.95
CA GLY A 58 101.64 59.74 -124.70
C GLY A 58 102.96 60.06 -125.44
N GLY A 59 103.02 60.50 -126.70
CA GLY A 59 102.00 60.66 -127.77
C GLY A 59 102.05 59.53 -128.83
N GLY A 60 101.30 59.54 -129.94
CA GLY A 60 101.19 60.61 -130.94
C GLY A 60 102.29 60.40 -132.01
N GLY A 61 102.04 60.20 -133.30
CA GLY A 61 100.82 60.37 -134.11
C GLY A 61 101.12 61.37 -135.23
N GLU A 62 100.81 61.03 -136.49
CA GLU A 62 100.98 61.89 -137.70
C GLU A 62 102.46 62.19 -138.07
N ASP A 63 102.88 62.35 -139.33
CA ASP A 63 102.21 62.12 -140.62
C ASP A 63 103.23 61.91 -141.78
N VAL A 64 102.72 61.47 -142.94
CA VAL A 64 103.25 61.71 -144.33
C VAL A 64 104.67 61.22 -144.72
N GLU A 65 104.67 60.20 -145.58
CA GLU A 65 105.55 59.90 -146.75
C GLU A 65 107.07 59.61 -146.62
N LEU A 66 107.48 58.50 -147.27
CA LEU A 66 108.84 58.12 -147.72
C LEU A 66 109.93 57.83 -146.65
N GLU A 67 109.94 56.62 -146.06
CA GLU A 67 110.89 55.52 -146.42
C GLU A 67 110.80 54.23 -145.54
N SER A 68 110.86 53.07 -146.22
CA SER A 68 111.35 51.74 -145.80
C SER A 68 110.94 51.03 -144.47
N ALA A 69 109.93 50.14 -144.60
CA ALA A 69 109.84 48.76 -144.06
C ALA A 69 109.99 48.38 -142.56
N GLU A 70 110.84 48.98 -141.72
CA GLU A 70 111.23 48.33 -140.44
C GLU A 70 110.20 48.45 -139.30
N ASN A 71 109.36 49.50 -139.29
CA ASN A 71 108.57 49.88 -138.11
C ASN A 71 107.32 49.01 -137.81
N LEU A 72 106.80 48.25 -138.79
CA LEU A 72 105.58 47.43 -138.59
C LEU A 72 105.83 46.20 -137.70
N LEU A 73 107.03 45.62 -137.75
CA LEU A 73 107.37 44.37 -137.05
C LEU A 73 107.47 44.57 -135.52
N GLY A 74 107.74 45.82 -135.07
CA GLY A 74 107.87 46.17 -133.66
C GLY A 74 106.54 46.29 -132.89
N ARG A 75 105.47 46.79 -133.52
CA ARG A 75 104.14 46.93 -132.86
C ARG A 75 103.46 45.58 -132.62
N LEU A 76 103.53 44.68 -133.60
CA LEU A 76 102.86 43.37 -133.52
C LEU A 76 103.43 42.47 -132.40
N LYS A 77 104.76 42.48 -132.20
CA LYS A 77 105.42 41.75 -131.10
C LYS A 77 104.99 42.22 -129.71
N LYS A 78 104.76 43.52 -129.52
CA LYS A 78 104.33 44.09 -128.23
C LYS A 78 102.89 43.69 -127.87
N GLN A 79 101.98 43.70 -128.84
CA GLN A 79 100.60 43.24 -128.60
C GLN A 79 100.53 41.73 -128.31
N TYR A 80 101.31 40.91 -129.03
CA TYR A 80 101.37 39.47 -128.79
C TYR A 80 101.83 39.14 -127.36
N HIS A 81 102.90 39.77 -126.87
CA HIS A 81 103.36 39.56 -125.49
C HIS A 81 102.36 40.04 -124.42
N MET A 82 101.62 41.12 -124.66
CA MET A 82 100.60 41.58 -123.71
C MET A 82 99.42 40.61 -123.65
N MET A 83 98.98 40.07 -124.79
CA MET A 83 97.91 39.07 -124.83
C MET A 83 98.34 37.72 -124.23
N GLU A 84 99.59 37.29 -124.46
CA GLU A 84 100.18 36.10 -123.84
C GLU A 84 100.24 36.24 -122.30
N ARG A 85 100.57 37.43 -121.80
CA ARG A 85 100.58 37.72 -120.36
C ARG A 85 99.18 37.70 -119.75
N ASN A 86 98.19 38.32 -120.41
CA ASN A 86 96.80 38.30 -119.94
C ASN A 86 96.21 36.88 -119.98
N ARG A 87 96.53 36.09 -121.02
CA ARG A 87 96.13 34.68 -121.10
C ARG A 87 96.70 33.85 -119.95
N ARG A 88 97.95 34.12 -119.53
CA ARG A 88 98.54 33.51 -118.33
C ARG A 88 97.82 33.95 -117.06
N GLN A 89 97.61 35.26 -116.84
CA GLN A 89 96.91 35.74 -115.63
C GLN A 89 95.51 35.13 -115.47
N TYR A 90 94.69 35.06 -116.53
CA TYR A 90 93.39 34.38 -116.45
C TYR A 90 93.50 32.86 -116.21
N SER A 91 94.53 32.20 -116.76
CA SER A 91 94.81 30.78 -116.46
C SER A 91 95.22 30.60 -114.99
N ASP A 92 96.04 31.50 -114.45
CA ASP A 92 96.53 31.44 -113.07
C ASP A 92 95.41 31.75 -112.07
N GLU A 93 94.55 32.74 -112.36
CA GLU A 93 93.37 33.07 -111.53
C GLU A 93 92.32 31.96 -111.54
N THR A 94 92.03 31.35 -112.70
CA THR A 94 91.10 30.21 -112.78
C THR A 94 91.66 28.97 -112.09
N HIS A 95 92.96 28.70 -112.19
CA HIS A 95 93.62 27.65 -111.40
C HIS A 95 93.63 27.96 -109.89
N ALA A 96 93.83 29.22 -109.49
CA ALA A 96 93.75 29.63 -108.08
C ALA A 96 92.33 29.48 -107.52
N LEU A 97 91.30 29.82 -108.29
CA LEU A 97 89.90 29.63 -107.90
C LEU A 97 89.54 28.14 -107.79
N LEU A 98 89.94 27.32 -108.77
CA LEU A 98 89.78 25.85 -108.72
C LEU A 98 90.52 25.24 -107.52
N THR A 99 91.69 25.76 -107.16
CA THR A 99 92.46 25.30 -105.99
C THR A 99 91.73 25.66 -104.69
N LYS A 100 91.18 26.87 -104.58
CA LYS A 100 90.34 27.29 -103.44
C LYS A 100 89.07 26.42 -103.32
N GLN A 101 88.35 26.21 -104.44
CA GLN A 101 87.15 25.37 -104.46
C GLN A 101 87.46 23.91 -104.09
N ARG A 102 88.55 23.33 -104.60
CA ARG A 102 89.02 21.99 -104.22
C ARG A 102 89.40 21.90 -102.73
N LYS A 103 90.00 22.96 -102.16
CA LYS A 103 90.29 23.00 -100.72
C LYS A 103 89.01 23.01 -99.89
N ILE A 104 88.05 23.89 -100.20
CA ILE A 104 86.76 23.96 -99.52
C ILE A 104 86.00 22.64 -99.64
N PHE A 105 85.99 22.01 -100.82
CA PHE A 105 85.41 20.69 -101.01
C PHE A 105 86.09 19.61 -100.16
N GLY A 106 87.42 19.62 -100.09
CA GLY A 106 88.18 18.70 -99.23
C GLY A 106 87.94 18.90 -97.74
N ASP A 107 87.75 20.14 -97.29
CA ASP A 107 87.45 20.45 -95.88
C ASP A 107 86.00 20.09 -95.52
N LEU A 108 85.02 20.37 -96.40
CA LEU A 108 83.63 19.90 -96.25
C LEU A 108 83.52 18.36 -96.29
N GLN A 109 84.36 17.68 -97.09
CA GLN A 109 84.37 16.22 -97.16
C GLN A 109 84.97 15.59 -95.90
N LYS A 110 85.93 16.26 -95.24
CA LYS A 110 86.40 15.89 -93.89
C LYS A 110 85.31 16.14 -92.84
N GLU A 111 84.67 17.30 -92.87
CA GLU A 111 83.60 17.62 -91.91
C GLU A 111 82.47 16.59 -92.02
N LYS A 112 82.01 16.29 -93.24
CA LYS A 112 81.06 15.21 -93.51
C LYS A 112 81.54 13.86 -92.96
N SER A 113 82.79 13.47 -93.16
CA SER A 113 83.29 12.18 -92.62
C SER A 113 83.37 12.16 -91.10
N THR A 114 83.68 13.29 -90.45
CA THR A 114 83.63 13.42 -88.98
C THR A 114 82.21 13.40 -88.43
N LEU A 115 81.26 14.06 -89.09
CA LEU A 115 79.84 14.02 -88.72
C LEU A 115 79.26 12.62 -88.95
N GLU A 116 79.54 11.97 -90.06
CA GLU A 116 79.16 10.57 -90.27
C GLU A 116 79.77 9.63 -89.22
N SER A 117 81.02 9.88 -88.78
CA SER A 117 81.66 9.10 -87.72
C SER A 117 81.01 9.32 -86.35
N THR A 118 80.63 10.56 -86.01
CA THR A 118 79.95 10.86 -84.74
C THR A 118 78.51 10.34 -84.74
N VAL A 119 77.77 10.47 -85.84
CA VAL A 119 76.45 9.86 -86.00
C VAL A 119 76.55 8.34 -85.86
N LYS A 120 77.49 7.67 -86.56
CA LYS A 120 77.71 6.21 -86.42
C LYS A 120 78.09 5.81 -85.00
N ALA A 121 78.83 6.65 -84.25
CA ALA A 121 79.16 6.39 -82.85
C ALA A 121 77.92 6.46 -81.94
N CYS A 122 77.05 7.47 -82.14
CA CYS A 122 75.79 7.62 -81.42
C CYS A 122 74.80 6.50 -81.78
N THR A 123 74.58 6.23 -83.06
CA THR A 123 73.73 5.13 -83.57
C THR A 123 74.46 3.78 -83.58
N THR A 124 75.39 3.55 -82.63
CA THR A 124 75.86 2.18 -82.40
C THR A 124 74.83 1.44 -81.57
N VAL A 125 74.49 0.23 -81.99
CA VAL A 125 73.58 -0.68 -81.28
C VAL A 125 73.94 -0.80 -79.78
N HIS A 126 75.23 -0.70 -79.44
CA HIS A 126 75.70 -0.72 -78.05
C HIS A 126 75.29 0.51 -77.22
N ASN A 127 75.29 1.71 -77.82
CA ASN A 127 74.84 2.92 -77.15
C ASN A 127 73.31 2.98 -77.11
N GLU A 128 72.62 2.63 -78.20
CA GLU A 128 71.16 2.48 -78.21
C GLU A 128 70.67 1.47 -77.17
N GLN A 129 71.37 0.35 -77.00
CA GLN A 129 71.06 -0.66 -75.98
C GLN A 129 71.37 -0.17 -74.55
N LYS A 130 72.39 0.68 -74.35
CA LYS A 130 72.62 1.36 -73.07
C LYS A 130 71.51 2.34 -72.76
N ASP A 131 71.12 3.18 -73.71
CA ASP A 131 70.04 4.15 -73.55
C ASP A 131 68.72 3.43 -73.23
N GLN A 132 68.38 2.36 -73.96
CA GLN A 132 67.23 1.52 -73.66
C GLN A 132 67.32 0.89 -72.26
N ASN A 133 68.49 0.44 -71.82
CA ASN A 133 68.67 -0.07 -70.46
C ASN A 133 68.47 1.04 -69.41
N THR A 134 68.96 2.27 -69.66
CA THR A 134 68.72 3.41 -68.75
C THR A 134 67.24 3.79 -68.68
N ILE A 135 66.53 3.80 -69.82
CA ILE A 135 65.09 4.03 -69.91
C ILE A 135 64.32 2.94 -69.14
N ASN A 136 64.66 1.67 -69.34
CA ASN A 136 64.04 0.55 -68.64
C ASN A 136 64.27 0.63 -67.12
N THR A 137 65.49 0.96 -66.69
CA THR A 137 65.77 1.15 -65.25
C THR A 137 65.03 2.36 -64.68
N LEU A 138 64.99 3.49 -65.41
CA LEU A 138 64.27 4.69 -64.99
C LEU A 138 62.77 4.42 -64.84
N SER A 139 62.15 3.75 -65.83
CA SER A 139 60.76 3.30 -65.76
C SER A 139 60.54 2.44 -64.52
N SER A 140 61.37 1.41 -64.29
CA SER A 140 61.21 0.54 -63.12
C SER A 140 61.39 1.27 -61.78
N THR A 141 62.17 2.36 -61.73
CA THR A 141 62.29 3.20 -60.54
C THR A 141 61.10 4.13 -60.34
N LEU A 142 60.50 4.65 -61.42
CA LEU A 142 59.28 5.45 -61.38
C LEU A 142 58.07 4.59 -60.97
N ASP A 143 57.90 3.40 -61.56
CA ASP A 143 56.88 2.42 -61.17
C ASP A 143 56.99 2.02 -59.69
N ARG A 144 58.20 2.05 -59.12
CA ARG A 144 58.45 1.76 -57.71
C ARG A 144 58.20 2.98 -56.83
N GLN A 145 58.47 4.20 -57.31
CA GLN A 145 58.15 5.44 -56.63
C GLN A 145 56.63 5.61 -56.50
N GLU A 146 55.88 5.46 -57.60
CA GLU A 146 54.41 5.54 -57.63
C GLU A 146 53.76 4.59 -56.61
N LYS A 147 54.24 3.33 -56.53
CA LYS A 147 53.78 2.35 -55.52
C LYS A 147 54.08 2.77 -54.09
N TYR A 148 55.21 3.45 -53.81
CA TYR A 148 55.47 3.96 -52.47
C TYR A 148 54.66 5.21 -52.17
N GLU A 149 54.39 6.06 -53.15
CA GLU A 149 53.50 7.22 -52.99
C GLU A 149 52.06 6.76 -52.68
N GLU A 150 51.55 5.76 -53.39
CA GLU A 150 50.27 5.11 -53.09
C GLU A 150 50.23 4.51 -51.67
N LEU A 151 51.26 3.75 -51.27
CA LEU A 151 51.35 3.21 -49.90
C LEU A 151 51.45 4.29 -48.83
N ILE A 152 52.16 5.40 -49.10
CA ILE A 152 52.25 6.54 -48.18
C ILE A 152 50.89 7.25 -48.06
N GLU A 153 50.12 7.35 -49.14
CA GLU A 153 48.76 7.90 -49.13
C GLU A 153 47.80 7.00 -48.33
N GLN A 154 47.81 5.69 -48.58
CA GLN A 154 47.04 4.72 -47.79
C GLN A 154 47.38 4.72 -46.30
N GLU A 155 48.65 4.90 -45.91
CA GLU A 155 49.03 5.02 -44.49
C GLU A 155 48.64 6.38 -43.88
N LYS A 156 48.66 7.48 -44.66
CA LYS A 156 48.13 8.77 -44.20
C LYS A 156 46.63 8.69 -43.93
N ASP A 157 45.86 8.08 -44.83
CA ASP A 157 44.42 7.88 -44.65
C ASP A 157 44.13 7.11 -43.36
N LYS A 158 44.82 5.98 -43.13
CA LYS A 158 44.74 5.20 -41.89
C LYS A 158 45.08 6.02 -40.64
N ILE A 159 46.09 6.88 -40.70
CA ILE A 159 46.43 7.80 -39.60
C ILE A 159 45.26 8.76 -39.33
N THR A 160 44.69 9.38 -40.37
CA THR A 160 43.55 10.29 -40.19
C THR A 160 42.31 9.58 -39.63
N ASP A 161 42.01 8.37 -40.10
CA ASP A 161 40.93 7.54 -39.57
C ASP A 161 41.15 7.24 -38.09
N LEU A 162 42.35 6.80 -37.71
CA LEU A 162 42.71 6.55 -36.32
C LEU A 162 42.57 7.81 -35.45
N ASP A 163 43.04 8.97 -35.89
CA ASP A 163 42.87 10.24 -35.19
C ASP A 163 41.39 10.63 -35.00
N THR A 164 40.53 10.39 -36.01
CA THR A 164 39.07 10.61 -35.83
C THR A 164 38.47 9.65 -34.80
N THR A 165 38.90 8.39 -34.77
CA THR A 165 38.41 7.43 -33.77
C THR A 165 38.90 7.76 -32.35
N ILE A 166 40.17 8.17 -32.20
CA ILE A 166 40.77 8.60 -30.93
C ILE A 166 40.00 9.80 -30.38
N THR A 167 39.82 10.86 -31.17
CA THR A 167 39.11 12.07 -30.73
C THR A 167 37.63 11.78 -30.38
N ALA A 168 36.97 10.87 -31.11
CA ALA A 168 35.62 10.41 -30.79
C ALA A 168 35.56 9.60 -29.48
N LEU A 169 36.53 8.73 -29.22
CA LEU A 169 36.63 7.95 -27.98
C LEU A 169 36.98 8.84 -26.78
N GLU A 170 37.89 9.80 -26.92
CA GLU A 170 38.16 10.80 -25.89
C GLU A 170 36.92 11.62 -25.53
N ARG A 171 36.11 12.00 -26.52
CA ARG A 171 34.84 12.70 -26.28
C ARG A 171 33.90 11.84 -25.44
N LYS A 172 33.72 10.56 -25.80
CA LYS A 172 32.93 9.59 -25.00
C LYS A 172 33.49 9.42 -23.58
N LEU A 173 34.81 9.39 -23.41
CA LEU A 173 35.48 9.30 -22.10
C LEU A 173 35.29 10.56 -21.26
N ARG A 174 35.33 11.76 -21.86
CA ARG A 174 35.02 13.03 -21.19
C ARG A 174 33.55 13.08 -20.76
N GLU A 175 32.62 12.60 -21.58
CA GLU A 175 31.20 12.53 -21.26
C GLU A 175 30.91 11.51 -20.13
N SER A 176 31.52 10.32 -20.15
CA SER A 176 31.34 9.32 -19.08
C SER A 176 31.95 9.78 -17.75
N ARG A 177 33.15 10.38 -17.77
CA ARG A 177 33.76 10.99 -16.56
C ARG A 177 32.91 12.10 -15.94
N LYS A 178 32.14 12.86 -16.72
CA LYS A 178 31.16 13.84 -16.19
C LYS A 178 29.94 13.19 -15.54
N ARG A 179 29.56 11.97 -15.95
CA ARG A 179 28.41 11.22 -15.41
C ARG A 179 28.77 10.45 -14.14
N ILE A 180 30.03 10.05 -13.97
CA ILE A 180 30.50 9.34 -12.77
C ILE A 180 30.75 10.38 -11.67
N PRO A 181 29.93 10.42 -10.59
CA PRO A 181 30.20 11.31 -9.47
C PRO A 181 31.50 10.91 -8.76
N SER A 182 32.21 11.90 -8.21
CA SER A 182 33.42 11.62 -7.41
C SER A 182 33.09 10.71 -6.22
N ALA A 183 34.02 9.84 -5.82
CA ALA A 183 33.86 8.98 -4.64
C ALA A 183 33.40 9.77 -3.40
N ARG A 184 33.97 10.96 -3.18
CA ARG A 184 33.56 11.88 -2.09
C ARG A 184 32.11 12.36 -2.19
N GLN A 185 31.56 12.53 -3.39
CA GLN A 185 30.15 12.87 -3.60
C GLN A 185 29.23 11.66 -3.33
N LEU A 186 29.68 10.45 -3.69
CA LEU A 186 28.96 9.21 -3.40
C LEU A 186 28.93 8.92 -1.89
N GLU A 187 30.06 9.11 -1.20
CA GLU A 187 30.15 9.02 0.27
C GLU A 187 29.27 10.05 0.97
N ALA A 188 29.28 11.31 0.53
CA ALA A 188 28.41 12.35 1.08
C ALA A 188 26.92 11.98 0.90
N ARG A 189 26.52 11.45 -0.27
CA ARG A 189 25.16 10.93 -0.50
C ARG A 189 24.83 9.74 0.40
N ARG A 190 25.77 8.80 0.58
CA ARG A 190 25.60 7.65 1.49
C ARG A 190 25.44 8.11 2.95
N GLN A 191 26.24 9.06 3.41
CA GLN A 191 26.12 9.62 4.76
C GLN A 191 24.79 10.35 4.96
N ALA A 192 24.36 11.17 3.99
CA ALA A 192 23.05 11.83 4.03
C ALA A 192 21.89 10.81 4.08
N ALA A 193 21.95 9.74 3.29
CA ALA A 193 20.96 8.66 3.32
C ALA A 193 20.94 7.92 4.68
N ILE A 194 22.11 7.66 5.28
CA ILE A 194 22.21 7.08 6.63
C ILE A 194 21.60 8.01 7.68
N GLN A 195 21.86 9.32 7.62
CA GLN A 195 21.26 10.29 8.54
C GLN A 195 19.74 10.38 8.37
N ALA A 196 19.23 10.40 7.14
CA ALA A 196 17.81 10.37 6.85
C ALA A 196 17.13 9.09 7.40
N ASN A 197 17.74 7.92 7.17
CA ASN A 197 17.24 6.65 7.72
C ASN A 197 17.23 6.65 9.26
N LYS A 198 18.28 7.16 9.93
CA LYS A 198 18.29 7.31 11.39
C LYS A 198 17.17 8.25 11.89
N ALA A 199 16.91 9.36 11.18
CA ALA A 199 15.82 10.26 11.53
C ALA A 199 14.43 9.62 11.37
N LEU A 200 14.24 8.79 10.33
CA LEU A 200 13.02 8.00 10.13
C LEU A 200 12.87 6.91 11.20
N GLN A 201 13.94 6.17 11.53
CA GLN A 201 13.95 5.20 12.63
C GLN A 201 13.56 5.82 13.97
N ASN A 202 14.14 6.98 14.32
CA ASN A 202 13.79 7.72 15.54
C ASN A 202 12.32 8.16 15.55
N ARG A 203 11.77 8.59 14.41
CA ARG A 203 10.34 8.93 14.27
C ARG A 203 9.44 7.71 14.47
N ILE A 204 9.80 6.56 13.90
CA ILE A 204 9.08 5.30 14.09
C ILE A 204 9.12 4.88 15.57
N GLN A 205 10.30 4.88 16.20
CA GLN A 205 10.44 4.56 17.63
C GLN A 205 9.59 5.48 18.51
N GLN A 206 9.57 6.79 18.25
CA GLN A 206 8.71 7.73 18.97
C GLN A 206 7.21 7.44 18.76
N ALA A 207 6.80 7.05 17.54
CA ALA A 207 5.42 6.64 17.27
C ALA A 207 5.06 5.34 18.01
N THR A 208 5.95 4.34 18.03
CA THR A 208 5.77 3.10 18.79
C THR A 208 5.66 3.34 20.29
N VAL A 209 6.51 4.21 20.88
CA VAL A 209 6.43 4.57 22.30
C VAL A 209 5.09 5.25 22.62
N ARG A 210 4.63 6.18 21.78
CA ARG A 210 3.31 6.84 21.95
C ARG A 210 2.15 5.84 21.84
N LEU A 211 2.21 4.92 20.87
CA LEU A 211 1.21 3.86 20.72
C LEU A 211 1.17 2.96 21.96
N ASN A 212 2.33 2.54 22.47
CA ASN A 212 2.42 1.70 23.67
C ASN A 212 1.88 2.41 24.92
N ALA A 213 2.11 3.72 25.06
CA ALA A 213 1.52 4.52 26.13
C ALA A 213 -0.02 4.53 26.04
N VAL A 214 -0.58 4.85 24.86
CA VAL A 214 -2.04 4.83 24.63
C VAL A 214 -2.64 3.45 24.84
N LEU A 215 -1.95 2.37 24.46
CA LEU A 215 -2.40 1.00 24.71
C LEU A 215 -2.38 0.63 26.21
N SER A 216 -1.39 1.13 26.95
CA SER A 216 -1.33 0.99 28.42
C SER A 216 -2.48 1.72 29.09
N ASP A 217 -2.72 2.99 28.72
CA ASP A 217 -3.84 3.78 29.24
C ASP A 217 -5.19 3.13 28.90
N ASN A 218 -5.34 2.61 27.68
CA ASN A 218 -6.54 1.89 27.26
C ASN A 218 -6.76 0.60 28.05
N ARG A 219 -5.69 -0.13 28.40
CA ARG A 219 -5.77 -1.31 29.29
C ARG A 219 -6.24 -0.92 30.70
N VAL A 220 -5.75 0.19 31.25
CA VAL A 220 -6.22 0.71 32.54
C VAL A 220 -7.71 1.09 32.44
N LEU A 221 -8.10 1.84 31.40
CA LEU A 221 -9.50 2.23 31.18
C LEU A 221 -10.43 1.01 31.07
N ARG A 222 -10.06 -0.03 30.31
CA ARG A 222 -10.82 -1.29 30.24
C ARG A 222 -10.98 -1.94 31.62
N SER A 223 -9.92 -2.03 32.42
CA SER A 223 -10.00 -2.57 33.77
C SER A 223 -10.91 -1.73 34.69
N THR A 224 -10.85 -0.40 34.61
CA THR A 224 -11.77 0.47 35.36
C THR A 224 -13.23 0.28 34.92
N LEU A 225 -13.49 0.13 33.62
CA LEU A 225 -14.83 -0.13 33.08
C LEU A 225 -15.37 -1.48 33.57
N GLU A 226 -14.58 -2.54 33.52
CA GLU A 226 -14.95 -3.86 34.05
C GLU A 226 -15.27 -3.81 35.54
N ASN A 227 -14.52 -3.04 36.33
CA ASN A 227 -14.78 -2.87 37.76
C ASN A 227 -16.10 -2.11 38.00
N LEU A 228 -16.33 -1.00 37.28
CA LEU A 228 -17.58 -0.24 37.35
C LEU A 228 -18.81 -1.07 36.90
N LEU A 229 -18.66 -1.95 35.90
CA LEU A 229 -19.72 -2.87 35.49
C LEU A 229 -20.03 -3.89 36.60
N LYS A 230 -19.01 -4.48 37.23
CA LYS A 230 -19.18 -5.38 38.39
C LYS A 230 -19.84 -4.66 39.59
N GLU A 231 -19.53 -3.38 39.81
CA GLU A 231 -20.18 -2.57 40.85
C GLU A 231 -21.64 -2.27 40.52
N ARG A 232 -21.94 -1.85 39.28
CA ARG A 232 -23.32 -1.69 38.78
C ARG A 232 -24.14 -2.96 39.01
N ASP A 233 -23.59 -4.12 38.70
CA ASP A 233 -24.31 -5.40 38.82
C ASP A 233 -24.59 -5.76 40.29
N LYS A 234 -23.67 -5.45 41.21
CA LYS A 234 -23.91 -5.53 42.66
C LYS A 234 -25.04 -4.58 43.10
N PHE A 235 -25.04 -3.33 42.62
CA PHE A 235 -26.09 -2.36 42.95
C PHE A 235 -27.46 -2.79 42.40
N ILE A 236 -27.54 -3.31 41.18
CA ILE A 236 -28.78 -3.86 40.60
C ILE A 236 -29.29 -5.03 41.44
N LEU A 237 -28.41 -5.96 41.81
CA LEU A 237 -28.78 -7.10 42.67
C LEU A 237 -29.27 -6.64 44.06
N GLN A 238 -28.65 -5.61 44.64
CA GLN A 238 -29.09 -5.03 45.91
C GLN A 238 -30.44 -4.32 45.78
N ALA A 239 -30.66 -3.56 44.70
CA ALA A 239 -31.95 -2.92 44.42
C ALA A 239 -33.07 -3.96 44.27
N GLN A 240 -32.85 -5.03 43.51
CA GLN A 240 -33.82 -6.14 43.38
C GLN A 240 -34.12 -6.84 44.71
N ARG A 241 -33.11 -6.99 45.59
CA ARG A 241 -33.33 -7.52 46.95
C ARG A 241 -34.18 -6.58 47.80
N LEU A 242 -33.90 -5.28 47.76
CA LEU A 242 -34.69 -4.26 48.47
C LEU A 242 -36.13 -4.18 47.94
N GLU A 243 -36.33 -4.31 46.63
CA GLU A 243 -37.66 -4.35 46.02
C GLU A 243 -38.45 -5.59 46.45
N LYS A 244 -37.83 -6.78 46.47
CA LYS A 244 -38.46 -7.99 47.01
C LYS A 244 -38.83 -7.82 48.49
N LEU A 245 -37.94 -7.26 49.31
CA LEU A 245 -38.24 -6.96 50.71
C LEU A 245 -39.42 -5.99 50.82
N LEU A 246 -39.43 -4.89 50.06
CA LEU A 246 -40.54 -3.94 50.03
C LEU A 246 -41.87 -4.65 49.68
N GLN A 247 -41.90 -5.45 48.62
CA GLN A 247 -43.09 -6.24 48.24
C GLN A 247 -43.56 -7.17 49.37
N THR A 248 -42.65 -7.87 50.06
CA THR A 248 -43.03 -8.72 51.21
C THR A 248 -43.56 -7.90 52.39
N THR A 249 -42.99 -6.74 52.71
CA THR A 249 -43.49 -5.86 53.78
C THR A 249 -44.86 -5.27 53.44
N VAL A 250 -45.12 -4.92 52.17
CA VAL A 250 -46.43 -4.45 51.71
C VAL A 250 -47.48 -5.56 51.82
N ARG A 251 -47.16 -6.80 51.43
CA ARG A 251 -48.05 -7.96 51.64
C ARG A 251 -48.37 -8.15 53.12
N ARG A 252 -47.35 -8.27 53.97
CA ARG A 252 -47.53 -8.42 55.42
C ARG A 252 -48.35 -7.28 56.05
N LYS A 253 -48.16 -6.04 55.59
CA LYS A 253 -48.97 -4.89 56.02
C LYS A 253 -50.44 -5.08 55.64
N ASN A 254 -50.72 -5.53 54.41
CA ASN A 254 -52.09 -5.79 53.96
C ASN A 254 -52.72 -6.97 54.74
N ASP A 255 -51.99 -8.06 54.97
CA ASP A 255 -52.46 -9.20 55.77
C ASP A 255 -52.87 -8.76 57.19
N VAL A 256 -52.09 -7.87 57.81
CA VAL A 256 -52.42 -7.28 59.13
C VAL A 256 -53.63 -6.35 59.03
N MET A 257 -53.76 -5.55 57.97
CA MET A 257 -54.96 -4.71 57.76
C MET A 257 -56.23 -5.55 57.58
N ASP A 258 -56.15 -6.69 56.89
CA ASP A 258 -57.26 -7.63 56.73
C ASP A 258 -57.64 -8.29 58.07
N GLN A 259 -56.65 -8.70 58.87
CA GLN A 259 -56.87 -9.20 60.24
C GLN A 259 -57.54 -8.15 61.13
N VAL A 260 -57.06 -6.90 61.10
CA VAL A 260 -57.66 -5.78 61.84
C VAL A 260 -59.10 -5.51 61.38
N THR A 261 -59.36 -5.57 60.06
CA THR A 261 -60.70 -5.38 59.50
C THR A 261 -61.66 -6.49 59.95
N LYS A 262 -61.22 -7.76 59.96
CA LYS A 262 -61.99 -8.89 60.48
C LYS A 262 -62.30 -8.72 61.97
N ALA A 263 -61.30 -8.40 62.79
CA ALA A 263 -61.48 -8.18 64.23
C ALA A 263 -62.45 -7.02 64.53
N TYR A 264 -62.46 -5.96 63.71
CA TYR A 264 -63.46 -4.89 63.83
C TYR A 264 -64.87 -5.34 63.46
N ALA A 265 -65.03 -6.16 62.41
CA ALA A 265 -66.33 -6.72 62.01
C ALA A 265 -66.88 -7.68 63.07
N GLU A 266 -66.06 -8.60 63.58
CA GLU A 266 -66.41 -9.52 64.67
C GLU A 266 -66.82 -8.77 65.95
N ARG A 267 -66.08 -7.69 66.29
CA ARG A 267 -66.42 -6.81 67.42
C ARG A 267 -67.77 -6.12 67.22
N ASP A 268 -68.07 -5.64 66.03
CA ASP A 268 -69.35 -4.97 65.72
C ASP A 268 -70.52 -5.96 65.73
N GLU A 269 -70.33 -7.17 65.20
CA GLU A 269 -71.30 -8.27 65.31
C GLU A 269 -71.55 -8.67 66.77
N ALA A 270 -70.50 -8.74 67.61
CA ALA A 270 -70.64 -8.98 69.03
C ALA A 270 -71.39 -7.82 69.73
N GLN A 271 -71.08 -6.56 69.41
CA GLN A 271 -71.76 -5.39 69.97
C GLN A 271 -73.24 -5.32 69.59
N THR A 272 -73.59 -5.62 68.34
CA THR A 272 -74.98 -5.67 67.88
C THR A 272 -75.76 -6.83 68.52
N LYS A 273 -75.16 -8.03 68.65
CA LYS A 273 -75.72 -9.15 69.44
C LYS A 273 -75.96 -8.76 70.90
N MET A 274 -74.98 -8.15 71.56
CA MET A 274 -75.11 -7.66 72.95
C MET A 274 -76.24 -6.62 73.08
N LYS A 275 -76.37 -5.70 72.12
CA LYS A 275 -77.44 -4.70 72.10
C LYS A 275 -78.81 -5.37 71.97
N SER A 276 -78.98 -6.31 71.03
CA SER A 276 -80.22 -7.07 70.84
C SER A 276 -80.62 -7.86 72.09
N MET A 277 -79.64 -8.49 72.77
CA MET A 277 -79.88 -9.21 74.03
C MET A 277 -80.29 -8.28 75.18
N ARG A 278 -79.69 -7.08 75.30
CA ARG A 278 -80.12 -6.07 76.27
C ARG A 278 -81.54 -5.57 75.97
N GLU A 279 -81.84 -5.26 74.71
CA GLU A 279 -83.19 -4.84 74.28
C GLU A 279 -84.24 -5.92 74.54
N ARG A 280 -83.88 -7.21 74.38
CA ARG A 280 -84.74 -8.35 74.74
C ARG A 280 -84.97 -8.40 76.25
N SER A 281 -83.92 -8.38 77.06
CA SER A 281 -84.01 -8.38 78.53
C SER A 281 -84.84 -7.21 79.07
N VAL A 282 -84.72 -6.02 78.48
CA VAL A 282 -85.55 -4.85 78.84
C VAL A 282 -87.02 -5.08 78.47
N ARG A 283 -87.32 -5.68 77.29
CA ARG A 283 -88.69 -6.04 76.91
C ARG A 283 -89.27 -7.12 77.82
N ASP A 284 -88.51 -8.16 78.14
CA ASP A 284 -88.94 -9.27 78.98
C ASP A 284 -89.24 -8.78 80.40
N THR A 285 -88.38 -7.93 80.99
CA THR A 285 -88.64 -7.30 82.29
C THR A 285 -89.85 -6.34 82.27
N GLN A 286 -90.10 -5.63 81.17
CA GLN A 286 -91.33 -4.85 80.99
C GLN A 286 -92.57 -5.75 80.92
N LEU A 287 -92.51 -6.89 80.24
CA LEU A 287 -93.60 -7.88 80.19
C LEU A 287 -93.85 -8.50 81.57
N TYR A 288 -92.82 -9.00 82.25
CA TYR A 288 -92.95 -9.55 83.61
C TYR A 288 -93.51 -8.53 84.61
N THR A 289 -93.06 -7.27 84.58
CA THR A 289 -93.63 -6.23 85.46
C THR A 289 -95.06 -5.85 85.10
N HIS A 290 -95.47 -5.98 83.82
CA HIS A 290 -96.87 -5.82 83.41
C HIS A 290 -97.75 -6.99 83.87
N GLU A 291 -97.26 -8.23 83.77
CA GLU A 291 -97.94 -9.43 84.27
C GLU A 291 -98.08 -9.41 85.80
N LEU A 292 -97.01 -9.07 86.53
CA LEU A 292 -97.07 -8.88 87.98
C LEU A 292 -98.10 -7.80 88.36
N LYS A 293 -98.19 -6.69 87.62
CA LYS A 293 -99.24 -5.67 87.84
C LYS A 293 -100.65 -6.18 87.54
N LYS A 294 -100.84 -7.07 86.55
CA LYS A 294 -102.15 -7.72 86.30
C LYS A 294 -102.52 -8.65 87.45
N LEU A 295 -101.58 -9.50 87.88
CA LEU A 295 -101.77 -10.43 88.99
C LEU A 295 -102.04 -9.69 90.30
N GLN A 296 -101.31 -8.60 90.59
CA GLN A 296 -101.56 -7.75 91.74
C GLN A 296 -102.97 -7.16 91.71
N ARG A 297 -103.41 -6.56 90.58
CA ARG A 297 -104.79 -6.04 90.45
C ARG A 297 -105.86 -7.13 90.63
N ALA A 298 -105.61 -8.35 90.14
CA ALA A 298 -106.52 -9.48 90.32
C ALA A 298 -106.56 -9.93 91.80
N LEU A 299 -105.42 -9.93 92.48
CA LEU A 299 -105.30 -10.21 93.91
C LEU A 299 -105.96 -9.11 94.76
N ASP A 300 -105.75 -7.83 94.44
CA ASP A 300 -106.39 -6.68 95.08
C ASP A 300 -107.91 -6.74 94.89
N HIS A 301 -108.39 -7.09 93.68
CA HIS A 301 -109.81 -7.32 93.41
C HIS A 301 -110.37 -8.51 94.21
N GLN A 302 -109.64 -9.62 94.33
CA GLN A 302 -110.02 -10.73 95.21
C GLN A 302 -110.01 -10.34 96.69
N HIS A 303 -109.07 -9.49 97.14
CA HIS A 303 -109.05 -8.95 98.50
C HIS A 303 -110.21 -8.00 98.76
N HIS A 304 -110.56 -7.13 97.82
CA HIS A 304 -111.74 -6.28 97.90
C HIS A 304 -113.03 -7.11 97.87
N LEU A 305 -113.11 -8.17 97.06
CA LEU A 305 -114.26 -9.09 97.06
C LEU A 305 -114.36 -9.86 98.38
N ARG A 306 -113.24 -10.36 98.92
CA ARG A 306 -113.20 -11.00 100.25
C ARG A 306 -113.53 -10.04 101.38
N ALA A 307 -113.07 -8.79 101.31
CA ALA A 307 -113.40 -7.76 102.30
C ALA A 307 -114.87 -7.35 102.20
N PHE A 308 -115.42 -7.23 100.98
CA PHE A 308 -116.84 -7.00 100.75
C PHE A 308 -117.68 -8.15 101.30
N VAL A 309 -117.34 -9.40 100.96
CA VAL A 309 -117.97 -10.60 101.54
C VAL A 309 -117.85 -10.60 103.06
N ALA A 310 -116.68 -10.32 103.63
CA ALA A 310 -116.48 -10.25 105.08
C ALA A 310 -117.26 -9.10 105.76
N THR A 311 -117.58 -8.02 105.03
CA THR A 311 -118.41 -6.91 105.51
C THR A 311 -119.91 -7.25 105.41
N ILE A 312 -120.30 -8.02 104.38
CA ILE A 312 -121.65 -8.59 104.24
C ILE A 312 -121.88 -9.65 105.33
N SER A 313 -120.94 -10.59 105.52
CA SER A 313 -120.98 -11.63 106.56
C SER A 313 -120.50 -11.17 107.94
N ALA A 314 -120.41 -9.86 108.17
CA ALA A 314 -120.37 -9.26 109.50
C ALA A 314 -121.77 -8.82 109.96
N GLY A 315 -122.80 -9.03 109.13
CA GLY A 315 -124.20 -9.02 109.51
C GLY A 315 -124.84 -10.37 109.20
N GLU A 316 -125.29 -11.04 110.26
CA GLU A 316 -126.04 -12.32 110.29
C GLU A 316 -125.24 -13.62 110.12
N ASP A 317 -125.68 -14.62 110.89
CA ASP A 317 -124.97 -15.84 111.24
C ASP A 317 -125.31 -17.07 110.35
N ASP A 318 -124.41 -18.05 110.46
CA ASP A 318 -124.65 -19.50 110.51
C ASP A 318 -124.73 -20.40 109.25
N ASP A 319 -124.02 -21.53 109.40
CA ASP A 319 -124.32 -22.90 108.96
C ASP A 319 -124.92 -23.18 107.55
N THR A 320 -124.24 -23.89 106.62
CA THR A 320 -123.96 -25.33 106.77
C THR A 320 -123.12 -25.94 105.62
N ALA A 321 -122.65 -27.16 105.90
CA ALA A 321 -121.73 -28.01 105.14
C ALA A 321 -122.08 -28.51 103.70
N ARG A 322 -121.00 -29.03 103.07
CA ARG A 322 -120.89 -30.31 102.30
C ARG A 322 -120.95 -30.35 100.75
N ASN A 323 -119.90 -30.98 100.22
CA ASN A 323 -119.84 -31.97 99.11
C ASN A 323 -119.76 -31.57 97.62
N LYS A 324 -118.59 -31.91 97.05
CA LYS A 324 -118.33 -32.69 95.81
C LYS A 324 -118.48 -32.07 94.41
N LYS A 325 -117.57 -32.56 93.53
CA LYS A 325 -117.55 -32.55 92.04
C LYS A 325 -117.28 -31.19 91.37
N GLU A 326 -116.76 -31.09 90.14
CA GLU A 326 -115.85 -31.90 89.28
C GLU A 326 -115.56 -31.03 88.03
N GLY A 327 -114.38 -31.15 87.41
CA GLY A 327 -114.02 -30.42 86.17
C GLY A 327 -113.54 -28.96 86.39
N ASP A 328 -112.73 -28.35 85.53
CA ASP A 328 -112.15 -28.85 84.26
C ASP A 328 -110.72 -28.28 84.03
N SER A 329 -110.00 -28.97 83.17
CA SER A 329 -108.65 -28.81 82.65
C SER A 329 -108.09 -27.38 82.47
N VAL A 330 -106.89 -27.17 83.02
CA VAL A 330 -105.77 -26.53 82.30
C VAL A 330 -104.49 -27.29 82.67
N GLU A 331 -103.97 -28.09 81.74
CA GLU A 331 -102.62 -28.63 81.86
C GLU A 331 -101.61 -27.48 81.89
N ARG A 332 -101.02 -27.23 83.06
CA ARG A 332 -99.67 -26.69 83.10
C ARG A 332 -98.73 -27.86 82.92
N GLY A 333 -98.19 -28.03 81.70
CA GLY A 333 -97.08 -28.93 81.44
C GLY A 333 -95.90 -28.56 82.33
N GLY A 334 -95.81 -29.20 83.49
CA GLY A 334 -94.69 -29.06 84.41
C GLY A 334 -93.46 -29.78 83.87
N PRO A 335 -92.27 -29.50 84.43
CA PRO A 335 -91.02 -30.16 84.01
C PRO A 335 -91.04 -31.69 84.17
N GLU A 336 -92.05 -32.28 84.82
CA GLU A 336 -92.26 -33.72 84.94
C GLU A 336 -92.43 -34.45 83.60
N GLN A 337 -93.00 -33.85 82.55
CA GLN A 337 -93.12 -34.54 81.25
C GLN A 337 -91.75 -34.65 80.54
N SER A 338 -90.91 -33.62 80.63
CA SER A 338 -89.52 -33.69 80.17
C SER A 338 -88.69 -34.64 81.03
N LEU A 339 -88.87 -34.61 82.36
CA LEU A 339 -88.24 -35.57 83.28
C LEU A 339 -88.68 -37.02 83.03
N ALA A 340 -89.94 -37.25 82.69
CA ALA A 340 -90.45 -38.57 82.31
C ALA A 340 -89.86 -39.00 80.96
N GLY A 341 -89.74 -38.09 79.98
CA GLY A 341 -89.05 -38.35 78.71
C GLY A 341 -87.58 -38.72 78.90
N TYR A 342 -86.84 -37.97 79.71
CA TYR A 342 -85.44 -38.29 80.04
C TYR A 342 -85.32 -39.58 80.86
N ARG A 343 -86.22 -39.85 81.82
CA ARG A 343 -86.25 -41.14 82.57
C ARG A 343 -86.57 -42.32 81.66
N MET A 344 -87.51 -42.19 80.73
CA MET A 344 -87.83 -43.21 79.72
C MET A 344 -86.62 -43.47 78.80
N ALA A 345 -85.93 -42.42 78.36
CA ALA A 345 -84.72 -42.55 77.55
C ALA A 345 -83.56 -43.19 78.34
N LEU A 346 -83.37 -42.82 79.61
CA LEU A 346 -82.38 -43.44 80.50
C LEU A 346 -82.71 -44.91 80.82
N MET A 347 -83.99 -45.25 81.01
CA MET A 347 -84.44 -46.64 81.16
C MET A 347 -84.17 -47.46 79.90
N HIS A 348 -84.45 -46.93 78.71
CA HIS A 348 -84.10 -47.61 77.44
C HIS A 348 -82.58 -47.74 77.26
N LEU A 349 -81.79 -46.73 77.62
CA LEU A 349 -80.32 -46.80 77.60
C LEU A 349 -79.78 -47.85 78.58
N ARG A 350 -80.39 -47.97 79.77
CA ARG A 350 -80.06 -49.02 80.75
C ARG A 350 -80.39 -50.42 80.24
N GLU A 351 -81.56 -50.59 79.64
CA GLU A 351 -82.03 -51.86 79.07
C GLU A 351 -81.18 -52.32 77.86
N MET A 352 -80.66 -51.36 77.08
CA MET A 352 -79.73 -51.63 75.97
C MET A 352 -78.26 -51.77 76.41
N GLY A 353 -77.85 -51.10 77.48
CA GLY A 353 -76.46 -51.00 77.94
C GLY A 353 -76.01 -52.08 78.93
N GLY A 354 -76.94 -52.69 79.67
CA GLY A 354 -76.65 -53.83 80.56
C GLY A 354 -75.89 -53.51 81.86
N GLU A 355 -75.63 -52.22 82.15
CA GLU A 355 -74.97 -51.76 83.37
C GLU A 355 -75.97 -51.00 84.28
N ASP A 356 -75.97 -51.30 85.57
CA ASP A 356 -77.08 -50.95 86.48
C ASP A 356 -77.06 -49.53 87.07
N ALA A 357 -75.99 -48.76 86.87
CA ALA A 357 -75.86 -47.39 87.37
C ALA A 357 -75.82 -46.35 86.24
N GLU A 358 -76.63 -45.29 86.38
CA GLU A 358 -76.70 -44.19 85.41
C GLU A 358 -75.33 -43.46 85.29
N GLU A 359 -74.58 -43.37 86.39
CA GLU A 359 -73.24 -42.75 86.43
C GLU A 359 -72.21 -43.51 85.59
N THR A 360 -72.25 -44.86 85.55
CA THR A 360 -71.33 -45.65 84.70
C THR A 360 -71.64 -45.47 83.22
N ILE A 361 -72.91 -45.39 82.82
CA ILE A 361 -73.28 -45.13 81.42
C ILE A 361 -72.80 -43.75 80.97
N VAL A 362 -72.98 -42.71 81.80
CA VAL A 362 -72.49 -41.36 81.50
C VAL A 362 -70.95 -41.30 81.50
N SER A 363 -70.28 -41.98 82.42
CA SER A 363 -68.82 -42.06 82.45
C SER A 363 -68.26 -42.78 81.21
N ASN A 364 -68.86 -43.90 80.81
CA ASN A 364 -68.46 -44.66 79.63
C ASN A 364 -68.74 -43.88 78.33
N TYR A 365 -69.86 -43.14 78.27
CA TYR A 365 -70.14 -42.23 77.14
C TYR A 365 -69.13 -41.08 77.08
N LEU A 366 -68.82 -40.42 78.21
CA LEU A 366 -67.86 -39.31 78.25
C LEU A 366 -66.44 -39.78 77.93
N GLN A 367 -66.07 -40.98 78.35
CA GLN A 367 -64.81 -41.62 77.98
C GLN A 367 -64.78 -41.92 76.48
N ALA A 368 -65.84 -42.50 75.91
CA ALA A 368 -65.94 -42.76 74.47
C ALA A 368 -65.98 -41.47 73.64
N GLU A 369 -66.59 -40.39 74.14
CA GLU A 369 -66.58 -39.06 73.52
C GLU A 369 -65.18 -38.45 73.55
N ASN A 370 -64.47 -38.55 74.68
CA ASN A 370 -63.08 -38.11 74.80
C ASN A 370 -62.15 -38.92 73.90
N ASP A 371 -62.29 -40.24 73.84
CA ASP A 371 -61.52 -41.11 72.95
C ASP A 371 -61.80 -40.76 71.48
N ASN A 372 -63.08 -40.55 71.11
CA ASN A 372 -63.45 -40.05 69.78
C ASN A 372 -62.88 -38.66 69.48
N TYR A 373 -62.83 -37.75 70.46
CA TYR A 373 -62.23 -36.43 70.31
C TYR A 373 -60.71 -36.51 70.07
N THR A 374 -60.00 -37.36 70.82
CA THR A 374 -58.55 -37.58 70.61
C THR A 374 -58.27 -38.21 69.24
N LEU A 375 -59.08 -39.19 68.81
CA LEU A 375 -59.00 -39.78 67.47
C LEU A 375 -59.30 -38.76 66.37
N PHE A 376 -60.30 -37.89 66.56
CA PHE A 376 -60.61 -36.83 65.60
C PHE A 376 -59.48 -35.79 65.51
N SER A 377 -58.91 -35.38 66.64
CA SER A 377 -57.73 -34.49 66.66
C SER A 377 -56.56 -35.14 65.91
N TYR A 378 -56.24 -36.41 66.19
CA TYR A 378 -55.16 -37.12 65.53
C TYR A 378 -55.39 -37.29 64.02
N ILE A 379 -56.63 -37.58 63.58
CA ILE A 379 -56.99 -37.62 62.16
C ILE A 379 -56.84 -36.23 61.52
N SER A 380 -57.20 -35.16 62.25
CA SER A 380 -57.03 -33.79 61.77
C SER A 380 -55.55 -33.42 61.63
N ASP A 381 -54.71 -33.81 62.59
CA ASP A 381 -53.26 -33.60 62.57
C ASP A 381 -52.59 -34.38 61.42
N LEU A 382 -52.95 -35.65 61.23
CA LEU A 382 -52.51 -36.45 60.08
C LEU A 382 -52.96 -35.85 58.74
N ASN A 383 -54.17 -35.28 58.66
CA ASN A 383 -54.64 -34.65 57.43
C ASN A 383 -53.91 -33.32 57.14
N ASN A 384 -53.52 -32.58 58.19
CA ASN A 384 -52.63 -31.42 58.09
C ASN A 384 -51.21 -31.84 57.63
N GLU A 385 -50.68 -32.94 58.16
CA GLU A 385 -49.39 -33.50 57.73
C GLU A 385 -49.43 -33.95 56.26
N VAL A 386 -50.47 -34.70 55.85
CA VAL A 386 -50.68 -35.14 54.46
C VAL A 386 -50.80 -33.95 53.51
N THR A 387 -51.52 -32.89 53.88
CA THR A 387 -51.60 -31.67 53.04
C THR A 387 -50.28 -30.91 52.99
N GLY A 388 -49.50 -30.90 54.07
CA GLY A 388 -48.11 -30.39 54.10
C GLY A 388 -47.19 -31.16 53.16
N LEU A 389 -47.14 -32.48 53.28
CA LEU A 389 -46.34 -33.37 52.42
C LEU A 389 -46.76 -33.26 50.94
N LEU A 390 -48.06 -33.14 50.64
CA LEU A 390 -48.53 -32.90 49.27
C LEU A 390 -48.10 -31.53 48.71
N ALA A 391 -47.99 -30.50 49.56
CA ALA A 391 -47.44 -29.20 49.16
C ALA A 391 -45.92 -29.28 48.91
N GLU A 392 -45.18 -29.99 49.77
CA GLU A 392 -43.74 -30.23 49.59
C GLU A 392 -43.44 -31.04 48.32
N VAL A 393 -44.18 -32.12 48.07
CA VAL A 393 -44.06 -32.91 46.83
C VAL A 393 -44.37 -32.08 45.58
N ARG A 394 -45.30 -31.12 45.65
CA ARG A 394 -45.54 -30.17 44.55
C ARG A 394 -44.37 -29.22 44.35
N GLN A 395 -43.81 -28.66 45.43
CA GLN A 395 -42.65 -27.78 45.35
C GLN A 395 -41.43 -28.50 44.77
N LEU A 396 -41.11 -29.70 45.27
CA LEU A 396 -40.02 -30.53 44.77
C LEU A 396 -40.18 -30.87 43.28
N ARG A 397 -41.41 -31.08 42.78
CA ARG A 397 -41.66 -31.28 41.34
C ARG A 397 -41.36 -30.02 40.53
N VAL A 398 -41.78 -28.84 41.01
CA VAL A 398 -41.46 -27.55 40.37
C VAL A 398 -39.95 -27.31 40.35
N ASP A 399 -39.25 -27.62 41.43
CA ASP A 399 -37.78 -27.47 41.52
C ASP A 399 -37.05 -28.46 40.61
N ILE A 400 -37.54 -29.71 40.49
CA ILE A 400 -37.03 -30.71 39.52
C ILE A 400 -37.22 -30.23 38.07
N ASP A 401 -38.38 -29.68 37.73
CA ASP A 401 -38.63 -29.23 36.35
C ASP A 401 -37.88 -27.92 36.04
N SER A 402 -37.69 -27.03 37.03
CA SER A 402 -36.80 -25.86 36.92
C SER A 402 -35.33 -26.26 36.69
N THR A 403 -34.82 -27.20 37.49
CA THR A 403 -33.43 -27.66 37.38
C THR A 403 -33.17 -28.42 36.08
N LYS A 404 -34.13 -29.24 35.59
CA LYS A 404 -34.07 -29.81 34.24
C LYS A 404 -34.05 -28.73 33.15
N GLY A 405 -34.93 -27.73 33.25
CA GLY A 405 -34.98 -26.63 32.28
C GLY A 405 -33.70 -25.78 32.23
N GLN A 406 -33.04 -25.60 33.38
CA GLN A 406 -31.70 -25.00 33.44
C GLN A 406 -30.63 -25.93 32.84
N GLY A 407 -30.65 -27.22 33.18
CA GLY A 407 -29.73 -28.21 32.63
C GLY A 407 -29.80 -28.31 31.11
N GLU A 408 -31.00 -28.40 30.52
CA GLU A 408 -31.18 -28.38 29.06
C GLU A 408 -30.64 -27.11 28.40
N LYS A 409 -30.72 -25.96 29.09
CA LYS A 409 -30.22 -24.69 28.57
C LYS A 409 -28.70 -24.64 28.63
N GLU A 410 -28.11 -25.05 29.75
CA GLU A 410 -26.67 -25.17 29.93
C GLU A 410 -26.07 -26.20 28.96
N GLU A 411 -26.75 -27.32 28.71
CA GLU A 411 -26.37 -28.30 27.68
C GLU A 411 -26.42 -27.71 26.26
N LYS A 412 -27.47 -26.96 25.91
CA LYS A 412 -27.56 -26.28 24.61
C LYS A 412 -26.50 -25.19 24.44
N ASP A 413 -26.18 -24.45 25.49
CA ASP A 413 -25.17 -23.38 25.44
C ASP A 413 -23.74 -23.95 25.46
N THR A 414 -23.46 -25.00 26.25
CA THR A 414 -22.18 -25.74 26.19
C THR A 414 -21.98 -26.40 24.83
N GLN A 415 -23.00 -27.07 24.27
CA GLN A 415 -22.93 -27.66 22.93
C GLN A 415 -22.64 -26.60 21.86
N ARG A 416 -23.26 -25.42 21.93
CA ARG A 416 -22.92 -24.28 21.05
C ARG A 416 -21.46 -23.89 21.19
N THR A 417 -20.96 -23.66 22.41
CA THR A 417 -19.55 -23.30 22.61
C THR A 417 -18.57 -24.38 22.14
N MET A 418 -18.94 -25.66 22.26
CA MET A 418 -18.15 -26.77 21.76
C MET A 418 -18.11 -26.75 20.22
N THR A 419 -19.25 -26.54 19.55
CA THR A 419 -19.28 -26.43 18.09
C THR A 419 -18.51 -25.23 17.56
N THR A 420 -18.52 -24.07 18.25
CA THR A 420 -17.68 -22.93 17.84
C THR A 420 -16.20 -23.23 18.04
N MET A 421 -15.80 -23.80 19.19
CA MET A 421 -14.40 -24.19 19.41
C MET A 421 -13.92 -25.27 18.41
N GLN A 422 -14.79 -26.19 17.99
CA GLN A 422 -14.48 -27.18 16.95
C GLN A 422 -14.24 -26.50 15.59
N ASN A 423 -15.08 -25.54 15.22
CA ASN A 423 -14.90 -24.77 13.98
C ASN A 423 -13.61 -23.94 14.02
N ASP A 424 -13.34 -23.22 15.12
CA ASP A 424 -12.11 -22.43 15.30
C ASP A 424 -10.85 -23.33 15.23
N VAL A 425 -10.93 -24.55 15.77
CA VAL A 425 -9.85 -25.55 15.69
C VAL A 425 -9.67 -26.08 14.27
N GLU A 426 -10.72 -26.23 13.47
CA GLU A 426 -10.59 -26.66 12.08
C GLU A 426 -10.05 -25.54 11.17
N GLU A 427 -10.55 -24.30 11.32
CA GLU A 427 -10.04 -23.11 10.61
C GLU A 427 -8.55 -22.88 10.92
N THR A 428 -8.13 -23.01 12.18
CA THR A 428 -6.71 -22.87 12.55
C THR A 428 -5.84 -24.02 12.02
N LYS A 429 -6.35 -25.26 11.90
CA LYS A 429 -5.63 -26.34 11.20
C LYS A 429 -5.45 -26.03 9.71
N GLU A 430 -6.50 -25.57 9.04
CA GLU A 430 -6.44 -25.20 7.61
C GLU A 430 -5.41 -24.10 7.39
N ALA A 431 -5.41 -23.06 8.23
CA ALA A 431 -4.41 -21.98 8.20
C ALA A 431 -2.97 -22.46 8.50
N VAL A 432 -2.79 -23.45 9.38
CA VAL A 432 -1.48 -24.07 9.61
C VAL A 432 -1.02 -24.90 8.41
N ILE A 433 -1.94 -25.58 7.71
CA ILE A 433 -1.62 -26.35 6.50
C ILE A 433 -1.21 -25.40 5.36
N THR A 434 -1.91 -24.29 5.14
CA THR A 434 -1.54 -23.32 4.09
C THR A 434 -0.19 -22.67 4.36
N LEU A 435 0.04 -22.17 5.58
CA LEU A 435 1.34 -21.59 5.98
C LEU A 435 2.49 -22.61 5.88
N ARG A 436 2.24 -23.89 6.18
CA ARG A 436 3.24 -24.95 6.03
C ARG A 436 3.57 -25.23 4.55
N ASN A 437 2.57 -25.19 3.67
CA ASN A 437 2.78 -25.34 2.23
C ASN A 437 3.55 -24.13 1.65
N GLU A 438 3.24 -22.90 2.09
CA GLU A 438 3.98 -21.69 1.72
C GLU A 438 5.44 -21.74 2.20
N LEU A 439 5.68 -22.17 3.44
CA LEU A 439 7.03 -22.40 3.97
C LEU A 439 7.79 -23.41 3.11
N GLN A 440 7.17 -24.55 2.78
CA GLN A 440 7.82 -25.59 1.99
C GLN A 440 8.11 -25.14 0.54
N MET A 441 7.25 -24.30 -0.05
CA MET A 441 7.55 -23.65 -1.33
C MET A 441 8.74 -22.68 -1.22
N ALA A 442 8.80 -21.88 -0.15
CA ALA A 442 9.93 -21.00 0.11
C ALA A 442 11.24 -21.77 0.34
N GLU A 443 11.21 -22.87 1.10
CA GLU A 443 12.35 -23.77 1.31
C GLU A 443 12.83 -24.39 -0.01
N ASN A 444 11.92 -24.90 -0.85
CA ASN A 444 12.25 -25.44 -2.16
C ASN A 444 12.92 -24.39 -3.06
N THR A 445 12.36 -23.19 -3.16
CA THR A 445 12.98 -22.11 -3.95
C THR A 445 14.33 -21.67 -3.40
N LEU A 446 14.52 -21.68 -2.07
CA LEU A 446 15.83 -21.43 -1.45
C LEU A 446 16.83 -22.54 -1.79
N THR A 447 16.41 -23.81 -1.81
CA THR A 447 17.28 -24.91 -2.24
C THR A 447 17.62 -24.84 -3.73
N ASP A 448 16.70 -24.45 -4.60
CA ASP A 448 16.94 -24.26 -6.04
C ASP A 448 17.89 -23.08 -6.31
N MET A 449 17.76 -21.99 -5.55
CA MET A 449 18.72 -20.89 -5.58
C MET A 449 20.09 -21.32 -5.05
N LYS A 450 20.14 -22.15 -4.01
CA LYS A 450 21.38 -22.69 -3.46
C LYS A 450 22.09 -23.61 -4.45
N THR A 451 21.39 -24.53 -5.11
CA THR A 451 21.99 -25.40 -6.14
C THR A 451 22.45 -24.57 -7.34
N SER A 452 21.61 -23.67 -7.85
CA SER A 452 22.00 -22.78 -8.97
C SER A 452 23.22 -21.91 -8.65
N THR A 453 23.34 -21.41 -7.42
CA THR A 453 24.53 -20.63 -7.00
C THR A 453 25.75 -21.53 -6.79
N GLN A 454 25.59 -22.74 -6.27
CA GLN A 454 26.65 -23.75 -6.17
C GLN A 454 27.20 -24.11 -7.56
N GLU A 455 26.33 -24.41 -8.53
CA GLU A 455 26.69 -24.72 -9.92
C GLU A 455 27.46 -23.58 -10.59
N LEU A 456 27.03 -22.33 -10.38
CA LEU A 456 27.76 -21.15 -10.86
C LEU A 456 29.13 -20.99 -10.17
N PHE A 457 29.23 -21.31 -8.88
CA PHE A 457 30.48 -21.23 -8.12
C PHE A 457 31.50 -22.27 -8.60
N ASP A 458 31.03 -23.50 -8.85
CA ASP A 458 31.83 -24.62 -9.39
C ASP A 458 32.27 -24.33 -10.84
N LEU A 459 31.37 -23.81 -11.69
CA LEU A 459 31.68 -23.42 -13.07
C LEU A 459 32.74 -22.30 -13.15
N LEU A 460 32.69 -21.34 -12.21
CA LEU A 460 33.64 -20.22 -12.14
C LEU A 460 34.95 -20.56 -11.40
N GLN A 461 35.07 -21.77 -10.84
CA GLN A 461 36.20 -22.20 -10.01
C GLN A 461 36.52 -21.22 -8.88
N CYS A 462 35.48 -20.63 -8.26
CA CYS A 462 35.66 -19.70 -7.17
C CYS A 462 36.15 -20.42 -5.90
N ASP A 463 37.08 -19.79 -5.17
CA ASP A 463 37.54 -20.29 -3.87
C ASP A 463 36.42 -20.15 -2.81
N PRO A 464 35.96 -21.22 -2.15
CA PRO A 464 34.85 -21.15 -1.19
C PRO A 464 35.24 -20.56 0.17
N THR A 465 36.55 -20.44 0.46
CA THR A 465 37.08 -19.98 1.75
C THR A 465 36.49 -18.66 2.26
N PRO A 466 36.30 -17.60 1.43
CA PRO A 466 35.74 -16.32 1.89
C PRO A 466 34.24 -16.40 2.24
N VAL A 467 33.48 -17.32 1.63
CA VAL A 467 32.03 -17.45 1.87
C VAL A 467 31.79 -18.22 3.16
N ILE A 468 32.56 -19.28 3.41
CA ILE A 468 32.49 -20.06 4.66
C ILE A 468 32.81 -19.18 5.87
N ALA A 469 33.74 -18.24 5.74
CA ALA A 469 34.11 -17.27 6.78
C ALA A 469 33.03 -16.23 7.15
N ILE A 470 31.90 -16.19 6.42
CA ILE A 470 30.76 -15.29 6.67
C ILE A 470 29.57 -16.02 7.34
N VAL A 471 29.58 -17.37 7.34
CA VAL A 471 28.47 -18.22 7.80
C VAL A 471 28.71 -18.77 9.22
N VAL A 472 29.83 -18.40 9.85
CA VAL A 472 30.16 -18.64 11.27
C VAL A 472 30.02 -17.34 12.06
#